data_AF-A0A5E4K860-F1
#
_entry.id   AF-A0A5E4K860-F1
#
_cell.length_a   1.000
_cell.length_b   1.000
_cell.length_c   1.000
_cell.angle_alpha   90.00
_cell.angle_beta   90.00
_cell.angle_gamma   90.00
#
_symmetry.space_group_name_H-M   'P 1'
#
loop_
_entity.id
_entity.type
_entity.pdbx_description
1 polymer ?
#
loop_
_entity_poly.entity_id
_entity_poly.type
_entity_poly.pdbx_seq_one_letter_code
_entity_poly.pdbx_strand_id
1 'polypeptide(L)' 'MTMTKHIQTSLDMVTYDNLRHISEIKKKSLKETIQEAIKEYLKKHEGEIMKDSLFGIVGSFRTKEGNWSERDDWRE' A
#
# COMPACT_ATOMS: atom_id res chain seq x y z
N MET A 1 -20.63 -2.91 4.63
CA MET A 1 -19.95 -1.84 3.87
C MET A 1 -18.45 -1.98 4.10
N THR A 2 -17.66 -2.21 3.06
CA THR A 2 -16.20 -2.30 3.17
C THR A 2 -15.61 -0.89 3.29
N MET A 3 -14.86 -0.62 4.37
CA MET A 3 -14.15 0.65 4.51
C MET A 3 -13.07 0.74 3.43
N THR A 4 -13.11 1.81 2.63
CA THR A 4 -12.09 2.11 1.62
C THR A 4 -11.18 3.19 2.16
N LYS A 5 -9.86 2.96 2.10
CA LYS A 5 -8.84 3.96 2.43
C LYS A 5 -8.15 4.40 1.14
N HIS A 6 -7.97 5.71 0.99
CA HIS A 6 -7.21 6.28 -0.13
C HIS A 6 -5.75 6.41 0.27
N ILE A 7 -4.87 5.85 -0.55
CA ILE A 7 -3.42 5.92 -0.36
C ILE A 7 -2.86 6.67 -1.56
N GLN A 8 -2.11 7.75 -1.30
CA GLN A 8 -1.31 8.42 -2.30
C GLN A 8 0.10 7.82 -2.27
N THR A 9 0.63 7.46 -3.43
CA THR A 9 1.98 6.90 -3.53
C THR A 9 2.70 7.53 -4.71
N SER A 10 4.02 7.65 -4.59
CA SER A 10 4.88 8.09 -5.68
C SER A 10 5.42 6.86 -6.40
N LEU A 11 5.33 6.87 -7.73
CA LEU A 11 5.88 5.83 -8.59
C LEU A 11 6.94 6.46 -9.49
N ASP A 12 8.01 5.73 -9.76
CA ASP A 12 8.93 6.12 -10.82
C ASP A 12 8.26 5.95 -12.20
N MET A 13 8.77 6.68 -13.19
CA MET A 13 8.17 6.71 -14.54
C MET A 13 8.20 5.34 -15.22
N VAL A 14 9.22 4.51 -14.96
CA VAL A 14 9.34 3.18 -15.58
C VAL A 14 8.26 2.25 -15.03
N THR A 15 8.05 2.26 -13.71
CA THR A 15 6.97 1.50 -13.06
C THR A 15 5.60 1.99 -13.51
N TYR A 16 5.41 3.30 -13.65
CA TYR A 16 4.16 3.87 -14.16
C TYR A 16 3.86 3.40 -15.58
N ASP A 17 4.82 3.49 -16.50
CA ASP A 17 4.65 3.09 -17.90
C ASP A 17 4.35 1.60 -18.03
N ASN A 18 5.02 0.76 -17.24
CA ASN A 18 4.73 -0.67 -17.19
C ASN A 18 3.28 -0.94 -16.72
N LEU A 19 2.83 -0.28 -15.66
CA LEU A 19 1.46 -0.43 -15.15
C LEU A 19 0.42 0.07 -16.16
N ARG A 20 0.72 1.17 -16.85
CA ARG A 20 -0.13 1.70 -17.92
C ARG A 20 -0.24 0.71 -19.07
N HIS A 21 0.87 0.16 -19.55
CA HIS A 21 0.86 -0.82 -20.62
C HIS A 21 0.05 -2.06 -20.26
N ILE A 22 0.20 -2.56 -19.03
CA ILE A 22 -0.61 -3.69 -18.52
C ILE A 22 -2.09 -3.34 -18.49
N SER A 23 -2.44 -2.10 -18.08
CA SER A 23 -3.84 -1.65 -18.04
C SER A 23 -4.47 -1.61 -19.45
N GLU A 24 -3.71 -1.18 -20.45
CA GLU A 24 -4.12 -1.13 -21.85
C GLU A 24 -4.35 -2.54 -22.41
N ILE A 25 -3.42 -3.47 -22.16
CA ILE A 25 -3.54 -4.88 -22.56
C ILE A 25 -4.77 -5.53 -21.91
N LYS A 26 -4.96 -5.32 -20.61
CA LYS A 26 -6.08 -5.90 -19.85
C LYS A 26 -7.42 -5.19 -20.10
N LYS A 27 -7.43 -4.08 -20.86
CA LYS A 27 -8.60 -3.20 -21.06
C LYS A 27 -9.26 -2.78 -19.75
N LYS A 28 -8.45 -2.48 -18.73
CA LYS A 28 -8.89 -2.05 -17.40
C LYS A 28 -8.41 -0.64 -17.12
N SER A 29 -9.03 0.04 -16.15
CA SER A 29 -8.47 1.30 -15.68
C SER A 29 -7.12 1.07 -14.99
N LEU A 30 -6.26 2.10 -15.00
CA LEU A 30 -4.99 2.06 -14.28
C LEU A 30 -5.21 1.80 -12.78
N LYS A 31 -6.27 2.40 -12.20
CA LYS A 31 -6.66 2.19 -10.80
C LYS A 31 -6.97 0.73 -10.50
N GLU A 32 -7.78 0.08 -11.33
CA GLU A 32 -8.13 -1.34 -11.16
C GLU A 32 -6.90 -2.24 -11.32
N THR A 33 -6.02 -1.90 -12.26
CA THR A 33 -4.77 -2.62 -12.51
C THR A 33 -3.84 -2.56 -11.31
N ILE A 34 -3.69 -1.37 -10.71
CA ILE A 34 -2.91 -1.18 -9.47
C ILE A 34 -3.53 -1.95 -8.31
N GLN A 35 -4.86 -1.89 -8.14
CA GLN A 35 -5.55 -2.63 -7.09
C GLN A 35 -5.36 -4.15 -7.24
N GLU A 36 -5.39 -4.67 -8.46
CA GLU A 36 -5.14 -6.08 -8.76
C GLU A 36 -3.69 -6.46 -8.46
N ALA A 37 -2.72 -5.66 -8.89
CA ALA A 37 -1.30 -5.90 -8.61
C ALA A 37 -1.00 -5.92 -7.11
N ILE A 38 -1.59 -5.01 -6.32
CA ILE A 38 -1.45 -5.00 -4.86
C ILE A 38 -2.06 -6.27 -4.26
N LYS A 39 -3.25 -6.69 -4.71
CA LYS A 39 -3.90 -7.92 -4.23
C LYS A 39 -3.08 -9.17 -4.55
N GLU A 40 -2.53 -9.25 -5.76
CA GLU A 40 -1.67 -10.36 -6.17
C GLU A 40 -0.37 -10.40 -5.37
N TYR A 41 0.24 -9.22 -5.13
CA TYR A 41 1.41 -9.10 -4.26
C TYR A 41 1.09 -9.60 -2.85
N LEU A 42 -0.01 -9.13 -2.24
CA LEU A 42 -0.42 -9.57 -0.90
C LEU A 42 -0.70 -11.07 -0.85
N LYS A 43 -1.41 -11.62 -1.84
CA LYS A 43 -1.71 -13.06 -1.93
C LYS A 43 -0.45 -13.90 -2.04
N LYS A 44 0.52 -13.46 -2.84
CA LYS A 44 1.81 -14.15 -3.01
C LYS A 44 2.61 -14.19 -1.70
N HIS A 45 2.53 -13.12 -0.91
CA HIS A 45 3.26 -12.99 0.35
C HIS A 45 2.42 -13.38 1.57
N GLU A 46 1.17 -13.80 1.42
CA GLU A 46 0.28 -14.14 2.56
C GLU A 46 0.87 -15.26 3.44
N GLY A 47 1.58 -16.22 2.84
CA GLY A 47 2.33 -17.26 3.55
C GLY A 47 3.62 -16.79 4.23
N GLU A 48 4.18 -15.65 3.82
CA GLU A 48 5.38 -15.02 4.40
C GLU A 48 5.01 -13.95 5.45
N ILE A 49 3.90 -13.23 5.26
CA ILE A 49 3.34 -12.24 6.20
C ILE A 49 3.00 -12.88 7.55
N MET A 50 2.55 -14.14 7.57
CA MET A 50 2.34 -14.87 8.83
C MET A 50 3.65 -15.24 9.55
N LYS A 51 4.79 -15.28 8.84
CA LYS A 51 6.11 -15.54 9.43
C LYS A 51 6.85 -14.25 9.80
N ASP A 52 6.63 -13.16 9.07
CA ASP A 52 7.32 -11.90 9.30
C ASP A 52 6.60 -11.04 10.33
N SER A 53 7.07 -11.18 11.58
CA SER A 53 6.84 -10.25 12.70
C SER A 53 7.11 -8.77 12.36
N LEU A 54 7.68 -8.46 11.19
CA LEU A 54 7.94 -7.11 10.68
C LEU A 54 6.69 -6.41 10.13
N PHE A 55 5.68 -7.12 9.63
CA PHE A 55 4.42 -6.46 9.17
C PHE A 55 3.54 -5.97 10.33
N GLY A 56 3.76 -6.45 11.56
CA GLY A 56 3.18 -5.84 12.76
C GLY A 56 3.66 -4.40 12.97
N ILE A 57 4.84 -4.04 12.46
CA ILE A 57 5.48 -2.73 12.71
C ILE A 57 4.97 -1.66 11.73
N VAL A 58 4.71 -2.02 10.47
CA VAL A 58 4.28 -1.04 9.43
C VAL A 58 2.86 -0.49 9.67
N GLY A 59 2.12 -1.03 10.66
CA GLY A 59 0.83 -0.51 11.11
C GLY A 59 0.73 -0.21 12.61
N SER A 60 1.78 -0.45 13.41
CA SER A 60 1.79 -0.12 14.83
C SER A 60 3.10 0.55 15.24
N PHE A 61 3.21 1.86 15.00
CA PHE A 61 4.11 2.70 15.78
C PHE A 61 3.50 2.95 17.17
N ARG A 62 3.31 1.88 17.95
CA ARG A 62 3.21 1.96 19.41
C ARG A 62 4.59 1.68 19.97
N THR A 63 5.47 2.69 19.90
CA THR A 63 6.67 2.73 20.73
C THR A 63 6.27 3.00 22.18
N LYS A 64 7.09 2.58 23.15
CA LYS A 64 6.85 2.79 24.60
C LYS A 64 6.64 4.26 25.01
N GLU A 65 6.92 5.21 24.11
CA GLU A 65 6.79 6.67 24.32
C GLU A 65 5.50 7.29 23.74
N GLY A 66 4.53 6.49 23.30
CA GLY A 66 3.21 6.99 22.89
C GLY A 66 2.97 7.07 21.38
N ASN A 67 1.73 7.42 21.02
CA ASN A 67 1.21 7.38 19.65
C ASN A 67 1.64 8.63 18.86
N TRP A 68 2.57 8.46 17.92
CA TRP A 68 3.09 9.57 17.11
C TRP A 68 2.10 10.07 16.05
N SER A 69 1.07 9.29 15.71
CA SER A 69 0.06 9.68 14.71
C SER A 69 -0.96 10.71 15.22
N GLU A 70 -0.93 11.04 16.51
CA GLU A 70 -1.85 11.98 17.17
C GLU A 70 -1.16 13.29 17.60
N ARG A 71 0.14 13.45 17.31
CA ARG A 71 0.85 14.71 17.57
C ARG A 71 0.58 15.72 16.46
N ASP A 72 0.02 16.87 16.83
CA ASP A 72 -0.27 18.01 15.96
C ASP A 72 0.72 19.17 16.19
N ASP A 73 1.93 18.85 16.67
CA ASP A 73 2.99 19.81 17.06
C ASP A 73 3.81 20.35 15.87
N TRP A 74 3.37 20.10 14.64
CA TRP A 74 4.06 20.47 13.40
C TRP A 74 3.37 21.61 12.64
N ARG A 75 2.33 22.22 13.22
CA ARG A 75 1.68 23.44 12.71
C ARG A 75 1.91 24.59 13.69
N GLU A 76 2.97 25.35 13.44
CA GLU A 76 3.06 26.75 13.88
C GLU A 76 2.06 27.63 13.12
#